data_AF-A0AAE1SW09-F1
#
_entry.id   AF-A0AAE1SW09-F1
#
_cell.length_a   1.000
_cell.length_b   1.000
_cell.length_c   1.000
_cell.angle_alpha   90.00
_cell.angle_beta   90.00
_cell.angle_gamma   90.00
#
_symmetry.space_group_name_H-M   'P 1'
#
loop_
_entity.id
_entity.type
_entity.pdbx_description
1 polymer ?
#
loop_
_entity_poly.entity_id
_entity_poly.type
_entity_poly.pdbx_seq_one_letter_code
_entity_poly.pdbx_strand_id
1 'polypeptide(L)'
;MKVRKVLKVEPLPDGSGHFFNLGVQNKLINLDENIYIPVTKAEFAVLVSAFNFVVPYLLGWHTATNSFKPEDTSRSNNANPRLGAELEWNR
;
A
#
# COMPACT_ATOMS: atom_id res chain seq x y z
N MET A 1 -16.19 -21.50 4.46
CA MET A 1 -16.15 -20.61 3.29
C MET A 1 -16.47 -21.41 2.04
N LYS A 2 -17.37 -20.92 1.18
CA LYS A 2 -17.75 -21.58 -0.08
C LYS A 2 -16.67 -21.44 -1.15
N VAL A 3 -16.00 -20.29 -1.16
CA VAL A 3 -14.84 -19.95 -2.00
C VAL A 3 -13.71 -19.44 -1.11
N ARG A 4 -12.47 -19.82 -1.39
CA ARG A 4 -11.26 -19.35 -0.70
C ARG A 4 -10.19 -19.02 -1.74
N LYS A 5 -9.55 -17.85 -1.62
CA LYS A 5 -8.42 -17.43 -2.45
C LYS A 5 -7.20 -17.22 -1.55
N VAL A 6 -6.04 -17.72 -1.98
CA VAL A 6 -4.77 -17.58 -1.28
C VAL A 6 -3.74 -17.11 -2.27
N LEU A 7 -3.14 -15.96 -2.01
CA LEU A 7 -1.95 -15.50 -2.73
C LEU A 7 -0.73 -15.79 -1.85
N LYS A 8 0.23 -16.54 -2.39
CA LYS A 8 1.56 -16.71 -1.80
C LYS A 8 2.58 -15.96 -2.64
N VAL A 9 3.49 -15.26 -1.97
CA VAL A 9 4.64 -14.59 -2.59
C VAL A 9 5.88 -15.04 -1.84
N GLU A 10 6.75 -15.75 -2.53
CA GLU A 10 7.92 -16.41 -1.94
C GLU A 10 9.15 -16.18 -2.83
N PRO A 11 10.36 -16.11 -2.27
CA PRO A 11 11.58 -15.92 -3.06
C PRO A 11 11.86 -17.16 -3.91
N LEU A 12 12.41 -16.97 -5.11
CA LEU A 12 12.90 -18.07 -5.93
C LEU A 12 14.19 -18.66 -5.29
N PRO A 13 14.44 -19.98 -5.40
CA PRO A 13 15.60 -20.63 -4.79
C PRO A 13 16.96 -20.09 -5.25
N ASP A 14 17.01 -19.58 -6.49
CA ASP A 14 18.20 -18.99 -7.10
C ASP A 14 18.39 -17.50 -6.76
N GLY A 15 17.45 -16.89 -6.03
CA GLY A 15 17.45 -15.47 -5.68
C GLY A 15 17.21 -14.53 -6.87
N SER A 16 16.82 -15.04 -8.04
CA SER A 16 16.63 -14.23 -9.25
C SER A 16 15.36 -13.37 -9.20
N GLY A 17 14.47 -13.63 -8.24
CA GLY A 17 13.21 -12.93 -8.07
C GLY A 17 12.30 -13.61 -7.05
N HIS A 18 11.00 -13.49 -7.29
CA HIS A 18 9.95 -14.09 -6.48
C HIS A 18 9.04 -14.93 -7.38
N PHE A 19 8.24 -15.79 -6.76
CA PHE A 19 7.10 -16.37 -7.45
C PHE A 19 5.81 -15.93 -6.76
N PHE A 20 4.80 -15.72 -7.58
CA PHE A 20 3.46 -15.39 -7.14
C PHE A 20 2.58 -16.60 -7.44
N ASN A 21 1.86 -17.05 -6.43
CA ASN A 21 1.02 -18.24 -6.53
C ASN A 21 -0.38 -17.96 -6.02
N LEU A 22 -1.38 -18.00 -6.91
CA LEU A 22 -2.78 -17.78 -6.60
C LEU A 22 -3.53 -19.11 -6.59
N GLY A 23 -3.83 -19.61 -5.38
CA GLY A 23 -4.68 -20.77 -5.16
C GLY A 23 -6.13 -20.37 -4.97
N VAL A 24 -7.05 -20.99 -5.72
CA VAL A 24 -8.50 -20.75 -5.66
C VAL A 24 -9.22 -22.06 -5.41
N GLN A 25 -9.89 -22.14 -4.27
CA GLN A 25 -10.72 -23.27 -3.87
C GLN A 25 -12.19 -22.87 -3.87
N ASN A 26 -13.02 -23.56 -4.63
CA ASN A 26 -14.48 -23.39 -4.63
C ASN A 26 -15.18 -24.73 -4.42
N LYS A 27 -15.69 -24.95 -3.20
CA LYS A 27 -16.36 -26.20 -2.82
C LYS A 27 -17.73 -26.40 -3.46
N LEU A 28 -18.35 -25.34 -4.00
CA LEU A 28 -19.68 -25.44 -4.62
C LEU A 28 -19.63 -26.17 -5.96
N ILE A 29 -18.51 -26.05 -6.67
CA ILE A 29 -18.30 -26.61 -8.00
C ILE A 29 -17.10 -27.57 -8.03
N ASN A 30 -16.60 -27.97 -6.85
CA ASN A 30 -15.41 -28.82 -6.68
C ASN A 30 -14.17 -28.32 -7.46
N LEU A 31 -13.94 -27.01 -7.44
CA LEU A 31 -12.77 -26.39 -8.07
C LEU A 31 -11.63 -26.26 -7.05
N ASP A 32 -10.44 -26.69 -7.44
CA ASP A 32 -9.18 -26.42 -6.74
C ASP A 32 -8.10 -26.15 -7.78
N GLU A 33 -7.86 -24.88 -8.07
CA GLU A 33 -6.93 -24.43 -9.10
C GLU A 33 -5.83 -23.54 -8.53
N ASN A 34 -4.69 -23.56 -9.19
CA ASN A 34 -3.53 -22.81 -8.77
C ASN A 34 -2.80 -22.22 -9.98
N ILE A 35 -2.60 -20.90 -9.98
CA ILE A 35 -1.88 -20.18 -11.04
C ILE A 35 -0.55 -19.71 -10.48
N TYR A 36 0.54 -20.10 -11.13
CA TYR A 36 1.91 -19.79 -10.76
C TYR A 36 2.56 -18.88 -11.81
N ILE A 37 3.21 -17.80 -11.37
CA ILE A 37 3.99 -16.92 -12.24
C ILE A 37 5.32 -16.53 -11.57
N PRO A 38 6.48 -16.76 -12.22
CA PRO A 38 7.74 -16.22 -11.76
C PRO A 38 7.81 -14.72 -12.08
N VAL A 39 8.36 -13.94 -11.16
CA VAL A 39 8.56 -12.50 -11.26
C VAL A 39 10.03 -12.22 -10.99
N THR A 40 10.73 -11.69 -11.98
CA THR A 40 12.15 -11.33 -11.86
C THR A 40 12.35 -10.22 -10.83
N LYS A 41 13.57 -10.09 -10.31
CA LYS A 41 13.94 -8.99 -9.41
C LYS A 41 13.65 -7.61 -10.01
N ALA A 42 13.84 -7.45 -11.33
CA ALA A 42 13.57 -6.20 -12.03
C ALA A 42 12.07 -5.87 -12.04
N GLU A 43 11.22 -6.84 -12.42
CA GLU A 43 9.77 -6.67 -12.39
C GLU A 43 9.26 -6.42 -10.97
N PHE A 44 9.79 -7.13 -9.97
CA PHE A 44 9.43 -6.92 -8.58
C PHE A 44 9.80 -5.52 -8.08
N ALA A 45 10.95 -4.98 -8.48
CA ALA A 45 11.34 -3.61 -8.15
C ALA A 45 10.39 -2.56 -8.75
N VAL A 46 9.89 -2.80 -9.97
CA VAL A 46 8.85 -1.95 -10.58
C VAL A 46 7.57 -1.98 -9.75
N LEU A 47 7.12 -3.16 -9.31
CA LEU A 47 5.94 -3.29 -8.45
C LEU A 47 6.11 -2.58 -7.11
N VAL A 48 7.25 -2.72 -6.45
CA VAL A 48 7.55 -2.02 -5.19
C VAL A 48 7.52 -0.50 -5.38
N SER A 49 8.11 0.01 -6.46
CA SER A 49 8.07 1.44 -6.79
C SER A 49 6.62 1.93 -7.00
N ALA A 50 5.85 1.21 -7.81
CA ALA A 50 4.45 1.52 -8.08
C ALA A 50 3.57 1.47 -6.81
N PHE A 51 3.79 0.49 -5.94
CA PHE A 51 3.05 0.35 -4.68
C PHE A 51 3.36 1.49 -3.72
N ASN A 52 4.63 1.86 -3.54
CA ASN A 52 5.00 3.00 -2.71
C ASN A 52 4.39 4.31 -3.24
N PHE A 53 4.35 4.49 -4.57
CA PHE A 53 3.72 5.64 -5.20
C PHE A 53 2.21 5.69 -4.97
N VAL A 54 1.49 4.57 -5.12
CA VAL A 54 0.01 4.56 -5.10
C VAL A 54 -0.59 4.51 -3.69
N VAL A 55 0.14 4.03 -2.67
CA VAL A 55 -0.37 3.90 -1.28
C VAL A 55 -0.98 5.21 -0.74
N PRO A 56 -0.32 6.39 -0.82
CA PRO A 56 -0.92 7.65 -0.36
C PRO A 56 -2.23 8.01 -1.09
N TYR A 57 -2.36 7.61 -2.35
CA TYR A 57 -3.58 7.83 -3.13
C TYR A 57 -4.70 6.88 -2.69
N LEU A 58 -4.41 5.60 -2.46
CA LEU A 58 -5.37 4.62 -1.93
C LEU A 58 -5.87 4.97 -0.52
N LEU A 59 -5.00 5.58 0.30
CA LEU A 59 -5.37 6.10 1.63
C LEU A 59 -6.14 7.43 1.56
N GLY A 60 -6.27 8.04 0.38
CA GLY A 60 -6.90 9.35 0.21
C GLY A 60 -6.05 10.52 0.72
N TRP A 61 -4.83 10.30 1.22
CA TRP A 61 -3.98 11.37 1.76
C TRP A 61 -3.66 12.46 0.75
N HIS A 62 -3.60 12.12 -0.54
CA HIS A 62 -3.43 13.09 -1.61
C HIS A 62 -4.49 14.22 -1.59
N THR A 63 -5.72 13.97 -1.13
CA THR A 63 -6.77 15.01 -1.03
C THR A 63 -6.47 15.99 0.11
N ALA A 64 -5.98 15.48 1.25
CA ALA A 64 -5.55 16.30 2.37
C ALA A 64 -4.28 17.08 2.03
N THR A 65 -3.29 16.44 1.40
CA THR A 65 -2.02 17.10 1.05
C THR A 65 -2.19 18.18 0.00
N ASN A 66 -3.08 17.98 -0.97
CA ASN A 66 -3.39 18.98 -1.99
C ASN A 66 -4.20 20.17 -1.43
N SER A 67 -4.78 20.04 -0.24
CA SER A 67 -5.42 21.14 0.49
C SER A 67 -4.41 21.94 1.33
N PHE A 68 -3.20 21.44 1.59
CA PHE A 68 -2.11 22.22 2.18
C PHE A 68 -1.45 23.13 1.14
N LYS A 69 -2.27 23.82 0.34
CA LYS A 69 -1.77 24.92 -0.49
C LYS A 69 -1.26 26.02 0.44
N PRO A 70 -0.10 26.62 0.15
CA PRO A 70 0.36 27.80 0.86
C PRO A 70 -0.50 28.99 0.45
N GLU A 71 -1.70 29.09 1.00
CA GLU A 71 -2.52 30.30 0.90
C GLU A 71 -2.20 31.15 2.14
N ASP A 72 -1.40 32.19 1.91
CA ASP A 72 -1.05 33.30 2.81
C ASP A 72 -0.26 33.02 4.10
N THR A 73 0.96 32.49 3.96
CA THR A 73 2.01 32.63 5.00
C THR A 73 2.57 34.06 5.12
N SER A 74 1.96 35.06 4.46
CA SER A 74 2.37 36.47 4.51
C SER A 74 1.85 37.23 5.75
N ARG A 75 1.10 36.58 6.65
CA ARG A 75 0.51 37.24 7.84
C ARG A 75 0.58 36.49 9.17
N SER A 76 1.46 35.51 9.34
CA SER A 76 1.67 34.91 10.67
C SER A 76 2.96 35.40 11.30
N ASN A 77 2.83 36.33 12.24
CA ASN A 77 3.91 36.83 13.08
C ASN A 77 4.57 35.67 13.83
N ASN A 78 5.89 35.66 13.80
CA ASN A 78 6.79 34.57 14.16
C ASN A 78 6.93 34.38 15.69
N ALA A 79 5.84 34.14 16.43
CA ALA A 79 5.89 34.02 17.89
C ALA A 79 4.77 33.15 18.50
N ASN A 80 4.78 31.83 18.29
CA ASN A 80 4.25 30.88 19.29
C ASN A 80 4.63 29.42 19.01
N PRO A 81 5.29 28.68 19.92
CA PRO A 81 5.61 27.26 19.74
C PRO A 81 4.48 26.34 20.27
N ARG A 82 3.19 26.71 20.11
CA ARG A 82 2.05 26.02 20.75
C ARG A 82 1.41 24.87 19.94
N LEU A 83 2.01 24.45 18.82
CA LEU A 83 1.42 23.43 17.93
C LEU A 83 1.34 22.01 18.51
N GLY A 84 2.00 21.70 19.64
CA GLY A 84 2.05 20.36 20.21
C GLY A 84 0.98 20.02 21.26
N ALA A 85 0.48 21.01 22.01
CA ALA A 85 -0.34 20.74 23.19
C ALA A 85 -1.86 20.78 22.91
N GLU A 86 -2.30 21.47 21.86
CA GLU A 86 -3.74 21.74 21.66
C GLU A 86 -4.54 20.49 21.21
N LEU A 87 -3.88 19.52 20.56
CA LEU A 87 -4.49 18.27 20.11
C LEU A 87 -4.60 17.20 21.22
N GLU A 88 -3.91 17.38 22.34
CA GLU A 88 -3.79 16.36 23.40
C GLU A 88 -4.79 16.58 24.57
N TRP A 89 -5.27 17.81 24.80
CA TRP A 89 -5.98 18.19 26.02
C TRP A 89 -7.51 18.35 25.90
N ASN A 90 -8.18 17.62 25.01
CA ASN A 90 -9.64 17.47 25.02
C ASN A 90 -10.05 16.13 25.68
N ARG A 91 -9.74 15.97 26.97
CA ARG A 91 -10.27 14.88 27.80
C ARG A 91 -11.58 15.30 28.46
#